data_AF-A0A941A761-F1
#
_entry.id   AF-A0A941A761-F1
#
_cell.length_a   1.000
_cell.length_b   1.000
_cell.length_c   1.000
_cell.angle_alpha   90.00
_cell.angle_beta   90.00
_cell.angle_gamma   90.00
#
_symmetry.space_group_name_H-M   'P 1'
#
loop_
_entity.id
_entity.type
_entity.pdbx_description
1 polymer ?
#
loop_
_entity_poly.entity_id
_entity_poly.type
_entity_poly.pdbx_seq_one_letter_code
_entity_poly.pdbx_strand_id
1 'polypeptide(L)'
;MKTSRGAVTLLLAVTLCFSAWSGIALAAEMPGIVGIDILSVNDFHGALIESGRNPGAAKLGALLRREWAKNPQGSIFLSAGDMFQGSPDSNLLYGKTVVEVLNALQMDAMTLGNHEFDWGIDKLRARVAESNFPYVSANVREKDSQGRLKFVHPYVILERLGLKIAVIGIVTPETAYTTGPKIVEPFEFRDPVAVVKEILPMVRQQGADMIVVLSHLASYQDAATGEVTGDAANLARLAAGVDAVVSGHSHQSVAGKVDGVPVVQAYYNGRALGKISLVYSRREQKILVSSVQAIETPIKDVKADSAIGAIVARSQSEIAPVKNVPLGSTAVDLSHDRYGLSVLGEWSSDVLRQTAKADIAFQNGGGLRTSIPAGPITMGNLYEVMPFDNTLVTMDLTGEQVMQVLNHGINGKAGTVQFSGLQLIIDSSRPYGSQVLEVRLSDGKLLDETATYRIVTNDFMAAGGDEFTMLKQGRNVTDTFVPLRDALADAVKKAGTLNVKHDGRLRDLRGAALKPAA
;
A
#
# COMPACT_ATOMS: atom_id res chain seq x y z
N MET A 1 6.31 72.80 42.37
CA MET A 1 6.90 71.44 42.47
C MET A 1 5.82 70.46 42.04
N LYS A 2 5.94 69.94 40.81
CA LYS A 2 6.39 68.56 40.48
C LYS A 2 5.26 67.51 40.66
N THR A 3 4.69 67.02 39.55
CA THR A 3 4.77 65.64 38.99
C THR A 3 3.59 64.77 39.46
N SER A 4 2.93 63.87 38.73
CA SER A 4 3.08 63.20 37.40
C SER A 4 1.74 62.49 37.10
N ARG A 5 1.24 62.45 35.84
CA ARG A 5 1.22 61.26 34.92
C ARG A 5 1.18 59.91 35.68
N GLY A 6 0.21 59.01 35.54
CA GLY A 6 -0.50 58.56 34.33
C GLY A 6 0.05 57.18 33.93
N ALA A 7 -0.67 56.10 34.27
CA ALA A 7 -0.63 54.76 33.64
C ALA A 7 -1.53 53.79 34.43
N VAL A 8 -2.74 53.51 33.92
CA VAL A 8 -3.50 52.32 34.30
C VAL A 8 -3.40 51.37 33.12
N THR A 9 -2.63 50.31 33.30
CA THR A 9 -2.48 49.19 32.36
C THR A 9 -3.78 48.38 32.37
N LEU A 10 -4.58 48.50 31.33
CA LEU A 10 -5.76 47.66 31.13
C LEU A 10 -5.30 46.31 30.57
N LEU A 11 -5.17 45.32 31.44
CA LEU A 11 -4.92 43.92 31.08
C LEU A 11 -6.21 43.34 30.48
N LEU A 12 -6.34 43.32 29.15
CA LEU A 12 -7.41 42.57 28.49
C LEU A 12 -7.03 41.08 28.50
N ALA A 13 -7.51 40.36 29.51
CA ALA A 13 -7.59 38.92 29.50
C ALA A 13 -8.73 38.51 28.55
N VAL A 14 -8.40 38.19 27.30
CA VAL A 14 -9.33 37.51 26.38
C VAL A 14 -9.23 36.02 26.68
N THR A 15 -10.10 35.56 27.58
CA THR A 15 -10.33 34.15 27.85
C THR A 15 -11.17 33.57 26.70
N LEU A 16 -10.52 33.07 25.65
CA LEU A 16 -11.18 32.34 24.56
C LEU A 16 -11.47 30.91 25.00
N CYS A 17 -12.67 30.70 25.53
CA CYS A 17 -13.28 29.38 25.66
C CYS A 17 -13.61 28.82 24.27
N PHE A 18 -12.67 28.12 23.63
CA PHE A 18 -12.97 27.27 22.48
C PHE A 18 -13.61 25.97 22.97
N SER A 19 -14.93 26.00 23.13
CA SER A 19 -15.73 24.78 23.09
C SER A 19 -15.88 24.36 21.63
N ALA A 20 -15.73 23.07 21.38
CA ALA A 20 -15.74 22.44 20.06
C ALA A 20 -17.03 22.79 19.29
N TRP A 21 -16.93 23.74 18.37
CA TRP A 21 -17.95 23.99 17.37
C TRP A 21 -17.36 23.74 15.98
N SER A 22 -18.01 22.81 15.30
CA SER A 22 -17.92 22.49 13.90
C SER A 22 -17.84 23.73 12.99
N GLY A 23 -16.85 23.73 12.10
CA GLY A 23 -16.81 24.63 10.95
C GLY A 23 -15.67 25.62 11.02
N ILE A 24 -14.59 25.34 10.29
CA ILE A 24 -13.72 26.37 9.72
C ILE A 24 -14.54 27.09 8.64
N ALA A 25 -15.52 27.89 9.08
CA ALA A 25 -16.21 28.89 8.26
C ALA A 25 -15.69 30.31 8.59
N LEU A 26 -14.80 30.44 9.58
CA LEU A 26 -14.24 31.72 10.06
C LEU A 26 -13.11 32.28 9.19
N ALA A 27 -12.62 31.56 8.18
CA ALA A 27 -11.59 32.11 7.27
C ALA A 27 -12.16 33.11 6.25
N ALA A 28 -13.48 33.16 6.07
CA ALA A 28 -14.11 34.01 5.06
C ALA A 28 -14.19 35.50 5.43
N GLU A 29 -13.88 35.90 6.67
CA GLU A 29 -14.15 37.28 7.14
C GLU A 29 -12.91 38.14 7.44
N MET A 30 -11.68 37.62 7.31
CA MET A 30 -10.46 38.43 7.50
C MET A 30 -9.70 38.62 6.19
N PRO A 31 -9.58 39.86 5.67
CA PRO A 31 -8.77 40.15 4.48
C PRO A 31 -7.35 39.59 4.62
N GLY A 32 -6.96 38.73 3.67
CA GLY A 32 -5.61 38.15 3.63
C GLY A 32 -5.41 36.83 4.39
N ILE A 33 -6.46 36.27 5.01
CA ILE A 33 -6.45 34.89 5.52
C ILE A 33 -7.12 33.97 4.51
N VAL A 34 -6.50 32.82 4.22
CA VAL A 34 -6.97 31.87 3.19
C VAL A 34 -6.95 30.46 3.75
N GLY A 35 -8.04 29.72 3.53
CA GLY A 35 -8.12 28.29 3.87
C GLY A 35 -7.82 27.41 2.65
N ILE A 36 -6.85 26.50 2.78
CA ILE A 36 -6.55 25.47 1.80
C ILE A 36 -6.86 24.10 2.41
N ASP A 37 -7.63 23.28 1.69
CA ASP A 37 -7.93 21.90 2.08
C ASP A 37 -7.19 20.94 1.15
N ILE A 38 -6.43 20.01 1.73
CA ILE A 38 -5.81 18.89 1.02
C ILE A 38 -6.65 17.66 1.34
N LEU A 39 -7.42 17.19 0.36
CA LEU A 39 -8.13 15.93 0.43
C LEU A 39 -7.26 14.84 -0.20
N SER A 40 -7.20 13.66 0.43
CA SER A 40 -6.33 12.61 -0.07
C SER A 40 -6.88 11.20 0.08
N VAL A 41 -6.41 10.32 -0.81
CA VAL A 41 -6.57 8.87 -0.75
C VAL A 41 -5.22 8.20 -0.95
N ASN A 42 -5.09 6.95 -0.53
CA ASN A 42 -3.90 6.12 -0.67
C ASN A 42 -4.34 4.65 -0.62
N ASP A 43 -3.51 3.76 -1.16
CA ASP A 43 -3.66 2.30 -1.03
C ASP A 43 -5.09 1.85 -1.42
N PHE A 44 -5.62 2.40 -2.51
CA PHE A 44 -6.98 2.08 -2.96
C PHE A 44 -7.07 0.65 -3.52
N HIS A 45 -5.96 0.11 -4.03
CA HIS A 45 -5.84 -1.27 -4.51
C HIS A 45 -6.97 -1.72 -5.43
N GLY A 46 -7.46 -0.80 -6.26
CA GLY A 46 -8.56 -1.09 -7.16
C GLY A 46 -9.87 -1.46 -6.49
N ALA A 47 -10.13 -1.06 -5.23
CA ALA A 47 -11.35 -1.35 -4.48
C ALA A 47 -12.60 -0.61 -5.04
N LEU A 48 -12.89 -0.84 -6.33
CA LEU A 48 -13.90 -0.16 -7.13
C LEU A 48 -15.32 -0.47 -6.65
N ILE A 49 -15.53 -1.67 -6.12
CA ILE A 49 -16.83 -2.20 -5.70
C ILE A 49 -16.91 -2.35 -4.18
N GLU A 50 -18.12 -2.38 -3.67
CA GLU A 50 -18.36 -2.68 -2.25
C GLU A 50 -18.03 -4.14 -1.94
N SER A 51 -17.27 -4.35 -0.86
CA SER A 51 -16.95 -5.70 -0.36
C SER A 51 -16.61 -5.66 1.12
N GLY A 52 -17.43 -6.30 1.95
CA GLY A 52 -17.28 -6.29 3.41
C GLY A 52 -17.26 -4.86 3.97
N ARG A 53 -16.09 -4.42 4.46
CA ARG A 53 -15.87 -3.05 4.97
C ARG A 53 -15.37 -2.06 3.91
N ASN A 54 -15.14 -2.50 2.68
CA ASN A 54 -14.70 -1.63 1.59
C ASN A 54 -15.94 -0.92 0.99
N PRO A 55 -15.96 0.41 0.94
CA PRO A 55 -17.13 1.19 0.52
C PRO A 55 -17.28 1.31 -1.00
N GLY A 56 -16.29 0.89 -1.79
CA GLY A 56 -16.29 1.07 -3.24
C GLY A 56 -16.02 2.51 -3.69
N ALA A 57 -15.65 2.66 -4.96
CA ALA A 57 -15.30 3.96 -5.55
C ALA A 57 -16.47 4.96 -5.51
N ALA A 58 -17.70 4.50 -5.71
CA ALA A 58 -18.85 5.38 -5.81
C ALA A 58 -19.21 6.06 -4.47
N LYS A 59 -19.08 5.37 -3.34
CA LYS A 59 -19.31 5.97 -2.01
C LYS A 59 -18.13 6.85 -1.57
N LEU A 60 -16.90 6.43 -1.88
CA LEU A 60 -15.73 7.29 -1.68
C LEU A 60 -15.85 8.60 -2.47
N GLY A 61 -16.27 8.52 -3.74
CA GLY A 61 -16.51 9.70 -4.58
C GLY A 61 -17.59 10.64 -4.01
N ALA A 62 -18.66 10.08 -3.45
CA ALA A 62 -19.69 10.87 -2.77
C ALA A 62 -19.15 11.58 -1.52
N LEU A 63 -18.32 10.89 -0.71
CA LEU A 63 -17.64 11.50 0.43
C LEU A 63 -16.71 12.63 -0.01
N LEU A 64 -15.86 12.38 -1.02
CA LEU A 64 -14.94 13.38 -1.56
C LEU A 64 -15.70 14.65 -2.00
N ARG A 65 -16.77 14.50 -2.78
CA ARG A 65 -17.58 15.65 -3.25
C ARG A 65 -18.22 16.41 -2.10
N ARG A 66 -18.67 15.71 -1.04
CA ARG A 66 -19.21 16.32 0.17
C ARG A 66 -18.17 17.17 0.90
N GLU A 67 -16.95 16.65 1.05
CA GLU A 67 -15.86 17.39 1.72
C GLU A 67 -15.35 18.53 0.85
N TRP A 68 -15.23 18.33 -0.47
CA TRP A 68 -14.86 19.36 -1.45
C TRP A 68 -15.82 20.55 -1.43
N ALA A 69 -17.13 20.31 -1.32
CA ALA A 69 -18.14 21.36 -1.29
C ALA A 69 -18.00 22.32 -0.10
N LYS A 70 -17.24 21.96 0.95
CA LYS A 70 -16.98 22.84 2.10
C LYS A 70 -15.95 23.93 1.79
N ASN A 71 -15.06 23.71 0.81
CA ASN A 71 -14.05 24.67 0.38
C ASN A 71 -13.72 24.50 -1.13
N PRO A 72 -14.67 24.72 -2.05
CA PRO A 72 -14.52 24.30 -3.44
C PRO A 72 -13.43 25.07 -4.21
N GLN A 73 -13.09 26.29 -3.77
CA GLN A 73 -12.07 27.13 -4.42
C GLN A 73 -10.67 26.94 -3.81
N GLY A 74 -10.59 26.46 -2.57
CA GLY A 74 -9.34 26.26 -1.83
C GLY A 74 -8.94 24.78 -1.68
N SER A 75 -9.71 23.84 -2.23
CA SER A 75 -9.42 22.40 -2.12
C SER A 75 -8.52 21.89 -3.24
N ILE A 76 -7.67 20.93 -2.91
CA ILE A 76 -6.97 20.05 -3.86
C ILE A 76 -7.20 18.58 -3.49
N PHE A 77 -7.21 17.69 -4.48
CA PHE A 77 -7.36 16.25 -4.29
C PHE A 77 -6.13 15.47 -4.76
N LEU A 78 -5.48 14.77 -3.83
CA LEU A 78 -4.20 14.08 -4.05
C LEU A 78 -4.31 12.57 -3.82
N SER A 79 -3.43 11.78 -4.46
CA SER A 79 -3.24 10.36 -4.13
C SER A 79 -1.81 10.03 -3.74
N ALA A 80 -1.65 9.31 -2.62
CA ALA A 80 -0.35 8.87 -2.14
C ALA A 80 0.15 7.57 -2.79
N GLY A 81 -0.45 7.07 -3.88
CA GLY A 81 -0.01 5.85 -4.57
C GLY A 81 -0.76 4.57 -4.17
N ASP A 82 -0.35 3.45 -4.77
CA ASP A 82 -0.97 2.11 -4.70
C ASP A 82 -2.47 2.12 -5.00
N MET A 83 -2.83 2.73 -6.12
CA MET A 83 -4.21 2.86 -6.54
C MET A 83 -4.68 1.66 -7.37
N PHE A 84 -3.75 0.98 -8.07
CA PHE A 84 -4.10 0.04 -9.13
C PHE A 84 -4.27 -1.40 -8.66
N GLN A 85 -3.21 -2.06 -8.21
CA GLN A 85 -3.21 -3.51 -8.03
C GLN A 85 -3.98 -3.93 -6.77
N GLY A 86 -4.87 -4.93 -6.87
CA GLY A 86 -5.38 -5.65 -5.69
C GLY A 86 -6.74 -6.32 -5.85
N SER A 87 -7.65 -5.73 -6.61
CA SER A 87 -8.96 -6.32 -6.91
C SER A 87 -9.04 -6.87 -8.33
N PRO A 88 -9.87 -7.89 -8.60
CA PRO A 88 -10.12 -8.36 -9.97
C PRO A 88 -10.66 -7.24 -10.87
N ASP A 89 -11.48 -6.33 -10.33
CA ASP A 89 -12.09 -5.24 -11.10
C ASP A 89 -11.07 -4.23 -11.63
N SER A 90 -9.90 -4.13 -10.99
CA SER A 90 -8.79 -3.32 -11.47
C SER A 90 -7.77 -4.15 -12.26
N ASN A 91 -7.42 -5.33 -11.76
CA ASN A 91 -6.33 -6.15 -12.29
C ASN A 91 -6.61 -6.63 -13.72
N LEU A 92 -7.84 -7.07 -14.00
CA LEU A 92 -8.23 -7.56 -15.33
C LEU A 92 -8.12 -6.48 -16.42
N LEU A 93 -8.13 -5.20 -16.03
CA LEU A 93 -7.98 -4.05 -16.93
C LEU A 93 -6.72 -3.23 -16.64
N TYR A 94 -5.78 -3.79 -15.88
CA TYR A 94 -4.50 -3.17 -15.54
C TYR A 94 -4.67 -1.73 -15.04
N GLY A 95 -5.63 -1.47 -14.13
CA GLY A 95 -5.83 -0.17 -13.49
C GLY A 95 -6.59 0.87 -14.31
N LYS A 96 -7.00 0.55 -15.55
CA LYS A 96 -7.69 1.50 -16.44
C LYS A 96 -8.95 2.09 -15.81
N THR A 97 -9.80 1.25 -15.22
CA THR A 97 -11.04 1.71 -14.55
C THR A 97 -10.74 2.60 -13.35
N VAL A 98 -9.64 2.35 -12.63
CA VAL A 98 -9.21 3.22 -11.54
C VAL A 98 -8.87 4.61 -12.10
N VAL A 99 -8.08 4.70 -13.17
CA VAL A 99 -7.77 6.00 -13.84
C VAL A 99 -9.04 6.71 -14.29
N GLU A 100 -10.01 6.00 -14.88
CA GLU A 100 -11.30 6.59 -15.29
C GLU A 100 -12.06 7.18 -14.09
N VAL A 101 -12.07 6.50 -12.94
CA VAL A 101 -12.66 7.01 -11.69
C VAL A 101 -11.92 8.25 -11.20
N LEU A 102 -10.58 8.24 -11.14
CA LEU A 102 -9.79 9.37 -10.64
C LEU A 102 -9.92 10.61 -11.56
N ASN A 103 -10.01 10.40 -12.88
CA ASN A 103 -10.33 11.44 -13.84
C ASN A 103 -11.71 12.05 -13.58
N ALA A 104 -12.74 11.23 -13.34
CA ALA A 104 -14.09 11.69 -13.04
C ALA A 104 -14.22 12.39 -11.67
N LEU A 105 -13.30 12.12 -10.75
CA LEU A 105 -13.16 12.80 -9.47
C LEU A 105 -12.28 14.05 -9.53
N GLN A 106 -11.70 14.38 -10.70
CA GLN A 106 -10.86 15.57 -10.91
C GLN A 106 -9.66 15.64 -9.95
N MET A 107 -8.91 14.54 -9.86
CA MET A 107 -7.66 14.50 -9.10
C MET A 107 -6.67 15.57 -9.59
N ASP A 108 -5.93 16.18 -8.67
CA ASP A 108 -4.95 17.23 -8.97
C ASP A 108 -3.53 16.68 -9.17
N ALA A 109 -3.14 15.65 -8.40
CA ALA A 109 -1.88 14.93 -8.60
C ALA A 109 -1.87 13.58 -7.87
N MET A 110 -1.07 12.65 -8.37
CA MET A 110 -0.84 11.34 -7.76
C MET A 110 0.67 11.06 -7.67
N THR A 111 1.18 10.56 -6.54
CA THR A 111 2.51 9.94 -6.51
C THR A 111 2.44 8.48 -6.91
N LEU A 112 3.57 7.88 -7.27
CA LEU A 112 3.67 6.43 -7.46
C LEU A 112 3.87 5.72 -6.11
N GLY A 113 3.24 4.57 -5.95
CA GLY A 113 3.58 3.54 -4.98
C GLY A 113 4.26 2.35 -5.64
N ASN A 114 4.60 1.32 -4.85
CA ASN A 114 5.25 0.12 -5.37
C ASN A 114 4.35 -0.65 -6.34
N HIS A 115 3.03 -0.70 -6.09
CA HIS A 115 2.10 -1.47 -6.90
C HIS A 115 1.74 -0.82 -8.24
N GLU A 116 2.15 0.43 -8.48
CA GLU A 116 2.09 1.03 -9.82
C GLU A 116 3.06 0.35 -10.82
N PHE A 117 4.09 -0.35 -10.32
CA PHE A 117 5.09 -1.02 -11.15
C PHE A 117 4.75 -2.48 -11.46
N ASP A 118 3.77 -3.11 -10.79
CA ASP A 118 3.52 -4.55 -10.83
C ASP A 118 3.30 -5.14 -12.23
N TRP A 119 2.76 -4.37 -13.16
CA TRP A 119 2.51 -4.81 -14.53
C TRP A 119 3.54 -4.30 -15.55
N GLY A 120 4.67 -3.80 -15.04
CA GLY A 120 5.75 -3.24 -15.84
C GLY A 120 5.53 -1.78 -16.26
N ILE A 121 6.63 -1.16 -16.68
CA ILE A 121 6.71 0.28 -16.97
C ILE A 121 5.78 0.72 -18.12
N ASP A 122 5.51 -0.18 -19.07
CA ASP A 122 4.67 0.13 -20.23
C ASP A 122 3.20 0.28 -19.84
N LYS A 123 2.70 -0.56 -18.92
CA LYS A 123 1.34 -0.43 -18.39
C LYS A 123 1.21 0.82 -17.53
N LEU A 124 2.21 1.10 -16.69
CA LEU A 124 2.25 2.35 -15.93
C LEU A 124 2.22 3.56 -16.87
N ARG A 125 3.07 3.59 -17.90
CA ARG A 125 3.10 4.68 -18.89
C ARG A 125 1.75 4.85 -19.59
N ALA A 126 1.07 3.76 -19.94
CA ALA A 126 -0.26 3.81 -20.53
C ALA A 126 -1.28 4.43 -19.57
N ARG A 127 -1.28 4.03 -18.29
CA ARG A 127 -2.16 4.63 -17.26
C ARG A 127 -1.89 6.11 -17.07
N VAL A 128 -0.62 6.53 -17.03
CA VAL A 128 -0.25 7.94 -16.93
C VAL A 128 -0.73 8.74 -18.14
N ALA A 129 -0.65 8.19 -19.35
CA ALA A 129 -1.13 8.84 -20.57
C ALA A 129 -2.67 8.94 -20.64
N GLU A 130 -3.39 8.05 -19.96
CA GLU A 130 -4.85 8.06 -19.85
C GLU A 130 -5.38 9.00 -18.74
N SER A 131 -4.49 9.47 -17.85
CA SER A 131 -4.84 10.37 -16.75
C SER A 131 -4.87 11.84 -17.18
N ASN A 132 -5.88 12.56 -16.72
CA ASN A 132 -6.02 14.01 -16.91
C ASN A 132 -5.31 14.82 -15.82
N PHE A 133 -4.46 14.17 -15.04
CA PHE A 133 -3.73 14.73 -13.91
C PHE A 133 -2.27 14.25 -13.93
N PRO A 134 -1.34 15.07 -13.43
CA PRO A 134 0.07 14.73 -13.40
C PRO A 134 0.39 13.67 -12.34
N TYR A 135 1.37 12.83 -12.68
CA TYR A 135 2.04 11.97 -11.72
C TYR A 135 3.32 12.64 -11.21
N VAL A 136 3.57 12.52 -9.90
CA VAL A 136 4.77 13.05 -9.26
C VAL A 136 5.65 11.95 -8.66
N SER A 137 6.96 12.01 -8.89
CA SER A 137 7.98 11.15 -8.29
C SER A 137 9.35 11.79 -8.45
N ALA A 138 9.97 12.17 -7.34
CA ALA A 138 11.25 12.86 -7.32
C ALA A 138 12.45 11.92 -7.15
N ASN A 139 12.24 10.78 -6.49
CA ASN A 139 13.32 9.89 -6.04
C ASN A 139 13.51 8.63 -6.89
N VAL A 140 12.72 8.45 -7.96
CA VAL A 140 12.90 7.34 -8.91
C VAL A 140 13.68 7.79 -10.14
N ARG A 141 14.74 7.06 -10.47
CA ARG A 141 15.56 7.29 -11.66
C ARG A 141 15.71 6.02 -12.50
N GLU A 142 15.86 6.18 -13.80
CA GLU A 142 16.29 5.12 -14.70
C GLU A 142 17.83 5.03 -14.67
N LYS A 143 18.39 3.85 -14.41
CA LYS A 143 19.84 3.63 -14.31
C LYS A 143 20.55 3.94 -15.63
N ASP A 144 20.00 3.48 -16.75
CA ASP A 144 20.63 3.59 -18.07
C ASP A 144 20.64 5.03 -18.62
N SER A 145 19.68 5.86 -18.21
CA SER A 145 19.59 7.25 -18.67
C SER A 145 20.08 8.27 -17.63
N GLN A 146 20.49 7.81 -16.42
CA GLN A 146 20.76 8.62 -15.22
C GLN A 146 19.67 9.66 -14.88
N GLY A 147 18.50 9.51 -15.52
CA GLY A 147 17.49 10.54 -15.63
C GLY A 147 16.24 10.17 -14.84
N ARG A 148 15.37 11.17 -14.64
CA ARG A 148 14.02 10.94 -14.12
C ARG A 148 13.20 10.11 -15.11
N LEU A 149 12.23 9.37 -14.58
CA LEU A 149 11.13 8.83 -15.37
C LEU A 149 10.46 9.97 -16.18
N LYS A 150 10.60 9.96 -17.51
CA LYS A 150 10.23 11.13 -18.34
C LYS A 150 8.73 11.45 -18.33
N PHE A 151 7.90 10.46 -18.08
CA PHE A 151 6.44 10.58 -18.05
C PHE A 151 5.89 10.97 -16.66
N VAL A 152 6.75 11.19 -15.66
CA VAL A 152 6.36 11.74 -14.35
C VAL A 152 7.21 12.97 -14.01
N HIS A 153 6.69 13.82 -13.14
CA HIS A 153 7.35 15.06 -12.71
C HIS A 153 7.94 14.87 -11.31
N PRO A 154 9.06 15.50 -10.94
CA PRO A 154 9.53 15.43 -9.54
C PRO A 154 8.54 16.11 -8.57
N TYR A 155 7.91 17.19 -9.03
CA TYR A 155 6.90 17.95 -8.34
C TYR A 155 6.00 18.68 -9.33
N VAL A 156 4.88 19.20 -8.85
CA VAL A 156 4.03 20.18 -9.56
C VAL A 156 3.75 21.38 -8.67
N ILE A 157 3.42 22.53 -9.26
CA ILE A 157 2.91 23.69 -8.53
C ILE A 157 1.44 23.88 -8.91
N LEU A 158 0.56 23.68 -7.95
CA LEU A 158 -0.88 23.90 -8.08
C LEU A 158 -1.22 25.30 -7.57
N GLU A 159 -2.18 25.97 -8.21
CA GLU A 159 -2.65 27.28 -7.76
C GLU A 159 -4.10 27.18 -7.24
N ARG A 160 -4.34 27.71 -6.05
CA ARG A 160 -5.67 27.85 -5.45
C ARG A 160 -5.78 29.18 -4.75
N LEU A 161 -6.85 29.91 -5.05
CA LEU A 161 -7.08 31.25 -4.51
C LEU A 161 -5.88 32.20 -4.71
N GLY A 162 -5.01 32.00 -5.72
CA GLY A 162 -3.79 32.81 -5.89
C GLY A 162 -2.69 32.50 -4.86
N LEU A 163 -2.66 31.30 -4.30
CA LEU A 163 -1.53 30.72 -3.56
C LEU A 163 -0.95 29.55 -4.35
N LYS A 164 0.37 29.43 -4.37
CA LYS A 164 1.12 28.35 -5.02
C LYS A 164 1.44 27.23 -4.04
N ILE A 165 0.96 26.04 -4.33
CA ILE A 165 1.14 24.83 -3.54
C ILE A 165 2.05 23.90 -4.32
N ALA A 166 3.30 23.76 -3.90
CA ALA A 166 4.20 22.76 -4.46
C ALA A 166 3.86 21.38 -3.90
N VAL A 167 3.70 20.40 -4.77
CA VAL A 167 3.44 18.99 -4.41
C VAL A 167 4.62 18.15 -4.89
N ILE A 168 5.43 17.63 -3.98
CA ILE A 168 6.63 16.85 -4.27
C ILE A 168 6.29 15.36 -4.11
N GLY A 169 6.53 14.57 -5.15
CA GLY A 169 6.23 13.13 -5.15
C GLY A 169 7.38 12.29 -4.60
N ILE A 170 7.09 11.30 -3.77
CA ILE A 170 8.07 10.35 -3.21
C ILE A 170 7.53 8.93 -3.29
N VAL A 171 8.40 7.98 -3.65
CA VAL A 171 8.12 6.55 -3.74
C VAL A 171 8.98 5.82 -2.70
N THR A 172 8.43 4.82 -2.03
CA THR A 172 9.23 4.04 -1.06
C THR A 172 10.43 3.35 -1.72
N PRO A 173 11.66 3.46 -1.16
CA PRO A 173 12.79 2.65 -1.60
C PRO A 173 12.56 1.15 -1.46
N GLU A 174 11.60 0.74 -0.62
CA GLU A 174 11.22 -0.67 -0.46
C GLU A 174 10.74 -1.30 -1.76
N THR A 175 10.26 -0.50 -2.72
CA THR A 175 9.84 -0.94 -4.06
C THR A 175 10.88 -1.82 -4.75
N ALA A 176 12.18 -1.61 -4.46
CA ALA A 176 13.27 -2.42 -4.99
C ALA A 176 13.19 -3.92 -4.61
N TYR A 177 12.45 -4.25 -3.55
CA TYR A 177 12.28 -5.63 -3.05
C TYR A 177 10.83 -6.02 -2.72
N THR A 178 9.88 -5.09 -2.70
CA THR A 178 8.43 -5.36 -2.54
C THR A 178 7.69 -5.48 -3.86
N THR A 179 8.32 -5.07 -4.98
CA THR A 179 7.85 -5.34 -6.35
C THR A 179 8.76 -6.37 -7.02
N GLY A 180 8.26 -7.04 -8.06
CA GLY A 180 9.02 -7.98 -8.90
C GLY A 180 10.43 -7.46 -9.23
N PRO A 181 11.52 -8.04 -8.68
CA PRO A 181 12.86 -7.46 -8.79
C PRO A 181 13.34 -7.26 -10.22
N LYS A 182 12.94 -8.12 -11.16
CA LYS A 182 13.24 -7.95 -12.61
C LYS A 182 12.52 -6.75 -13.22
N ILE A 183 11.31 -6.43 -12.73
CA ILE A 183 10.51 -5.31 -13.22
C ILE A 183 11.14 -3.98 -12.81
N VAL A 184 11.70 -3.94 -11.59
CA VAL A 184 12.26 -2.72 -11.00
C VAL A 184 13.78 -2.61 -11.10
N GLU A 185 14.47 -3.65 -11.58
CA GLU A 185 15.92 -3.66 -11.84
C GLU A 185 16.40 -2.42 -12.61
N PRO A 186 15.70 -1.91 -13.64
CA PRO A 186 16.16 -0.73 -14.39
C PRO A 186 16.13 0.57 -13.59
N PHE A 187 15.50 0.58 -12.40
CA PHE A 187 15.30 1.79 -11.61
C PHE A 187 16.20 1.85 -10.37
N GLU A 188 16.52 3.07 -9.97
CA GLU A 188 17.14 3.43 -8.70
C GLU A 188 16.12 4.22 -7.87
N PHE A 189 15.94 3.81 -6.61
CA PHE A 189 15.09 4.50 -5.65
C PHE A 189 15.98 5.21 -4.62
N ARG A 190 16.11 6.53 -4.77
CA ARG A 190 16.99 7.36 -3.94
C ARG A 190 16.38 7.62 -2.55
N ASP A 191 17.24 7.98 -1.60
CA ASP A 191 16.85 8.39 -0.25
C ASP A 191 15.80 9.52 -0.29
N PRO A 192 14.59 9.30 0.28
CA PRO A 192 13.51 10.27 0.25
C PRO A 192 13.87 11.64 0.86
N VAL A 193 14.55 11.65 2.01
CA VAL A 193 14.84 12.88 2.75
C VAL A 193 15.84 13.75 2.00
N ALA A 194 16.90 13.16 1.48
CA ALA A 194 17.90 13.85 0.67
C ALA A 194 17.26 14.46 -0.58
N VAL A 195 16.42 13.70 -1.29
CA VAL A 195 15.74 14.19 -2.50
C VAL A 195 14.79 15.34 -2.21
N VAL A 196 14.00 15.28 -1.14
CA VAL A 196 13.13 16.40 -0.76
C VAL A 196 13.97 17.63 -0.46
N LYS A 197 15.06 17.51 0.31
CA LYS A 197 15.97 18.63 0.62
C LYS A 197 16.58 19.27 -0.63
N GLU A 198 16.91 18.49 -1.66
CA GLU A 198 17.37 18.99 -2.95
C GLU A 198 16.30 19.86 -3.65
N ILE A 199 15.03 19.47 -3.58
CA ILE A 199 13.91 20.12 -4.31
C ILE A 199 13.37 21.35 -3.59
N LEU A 200 13.37 21.37 -2.25
CA LEU A 200 12.87 22.49 -1.44
C LEU A 200 13.30 23.89 -1.95
N PRO A 201 14.60 24.19 -2.18
CA PRO A 201 15.00 25.51 -2.67
C PRO A 201 14.46 25.82 -4.07
N MET A 202 14.31 24.82 -4.94
CA MET A 202 13.81 25.01 -6.31
C MET A 202 12.34 25.43 -6.32
N VAL A 203 11.50 24.77 -5.54
CA VAL A 203 10.07 25.10 -5.47
C VAL A 203 9.82 26.43 -4.75
N ARG A 204 10.64 26.77 -3.74
CA ARG A 204 10.61 28.09 -3.11
C ARG A 204 11.02 29.20 -4.08
N GLN A 205 12.05 28.98 -4.91
CA GLN A 205 12.45 29.93 -5.95
C GLN A 205 11.34 30.18 -6.99
N GLN A 206 10.49 29.18 -7.25
CA GLN A 206 9.31 29.32 -8.11
C GLN A 206 8.10 29.98 -7.42
N GLY A 207 8.27 30.40 -6.16
CA GLY A 207 7.30 31.14 -5.38
C GLY A 207 6.27 30.27 -4.67
N ALA A 208 6.59 29.01 -4.35
CA ALA A 208 5.69 28.18 -3.56
C ALA A 208 5.43 28.79 -2.18
N ASP A 209 4.15 29.07 -1.89
CA ASP A 209 3.67 29.53 -0.59
C ASP A 209 3.58 28.36 0.41
N MET A 210 3.29 27.17 -0.10
CA MET A 210 3.17 25.92 0.68
C MET A 210 3.89 24.78 -0.04
N ILE A 211 4.49 23.87 0.73
CA ILE A 211 5.12 22.64 0.23
C ILE A 211 4.47 21.42 0.87
N VAL A 212 3.82 20.61 0.05
CA VAL A 212 3.23 19.33 0.42
C VAL A 212 4.12 18.22 -0.13
N VAL A 213 4.49 17.27 0.72
CA VAL A 213 5.11 16.01 0.25
C VAL A 213 4.01 14.97 0.10
N LEU A 214 3.82 14.50 -1.12
CA LEU A 214 2.93 13.42 -1.48
C LEU A 214 3.76 12.14 -1.59
N SER A 215 3.79 11.37 -0.51
CA SER A 215 4.70 10.25 -0.33
C SER A 215 3.99 8.92 -0.25
N HIS A 216 4.52 7.92 -0.95
CA HIS A 216 4.20 6.53 -0.72
C HIS A 216 5.18 5.94 0.31
N LEU A 217 5.19 6.49 1.52
CA LEU A 217 6.04 6.05 2.63
C LEU A 217 5.19 5.64 3.84
N ALA A 218 5.59 4.56 4.51
CA ALA A 218 4.89 4.05 5.67
C ALA A 218 4.78 5.09 6.79
N SER A 219 3.61 5.11 7.44
CA SER A 219 3.36 5.86 8.67
C SER A 219 2.53 5.04 9.66
N TYR A 220 2.76 5.25 10.95
CA TYR A 220 2.02 4.60 12.02
C TYR A 220 1.62 5.64 13.06
N GLN A 221 0.55 5.37 13.80
CA GLN A 221 0.11 6.22 14.90
C GLN A 221 -0.23 5.36 16.11
N ASP A 222 0.43 5.65 17.23
CA ASP A 222 0.10 5.01 18.50
C ASP A 222 -1.26 5.52 19.00
N ALA A 223 -2.18 4.60 19.30
CA ALA A 223 -3.53 4.95 19.69
C ALA A 223 -3.64 5.58 21.10
N ALA A 224 -2.66 5.32 21.98
CA ALA A 224 -2.66 5.81 23.36
C ALA A 224 -1.97 7.18 23.48
N THR A 225 -0.84 7.38 22.79
CA THR A 225 -0.05 8.61 22.86
C THR A 225 -0.36 9.58 21.72
N GLY A 226 -0.90 9.08 20.61
CA GLY A 226 -1.08 9.85 19.38
C GLY A 226 0.22 10.08 18.60
N GLU A 227 1.33 9.50 19.05
CA GLU A 227 2.66 9.65 18.43
C GLU A 227 2.66 9.07 17.01
N VAL A 228 3.19 9.84 16.06
CA VAL A 228 3.32 9.43 14.65
C VAL A 228 4.75 9.00 14.37
N THR A 229 4.91 7.77 13.85
CA THR A 229 6.21 7.14 13.55
C THR A 229 6.24 6.60 12.11
N GLY A 230 7.37 6.03 11.70
CA GLY A 230 7.61 5.53 10.34
C GLY A 230 8.37 6.52 9.44
N ASP A 231 8.62 6.11 8.20
CA ASP A 231 9.47 6.87 7.28
C ASP A 231 8.86 8.21 6.85
N ALA A 232 7.54 8.30 6.72
CA ALA A 232 6.87 9.57 6.48
C ALA A 232 7.05 10.54 7.67
N ALA A 233 7.08 10.02 8.90
CA ALA A 233 7.35 10.84 10.10
C ALA A 233 8.81 11.28 10.14
N ASN A 234 9.74 10.40 9.80
CA ASN A 234 11.16 10.75 9.66
C ASN A 234 11.38 11.83 8.59
N LEU A 235 10.68 11.74 7.47
CA LEU A 235 10.70 12.75 6.41
C LEU A 235 10.19 14.10 6.93
N ALA A 236 9.02 14.12 7.57
CA ALA A 236 8.44 15.34 8.14
C ALA A 236 9.39 16.04 9.12
N ARG A 237 10.11 15.25 9.95
CA ARG A 237 11.08 15.75 10.93
C ARG A 237 12.36 16.28 10.30
N LEU A 238 12.92 15.55 9.33
CA LEU A 238 14.27 15.81 8.82
C LEU A 238 14.27 16.80 7.65
N ALA A 239 13.17 16.96 6.92
CA ALA A 239 13.03 17.87 5.78
C ALA A 239 12.41 19.23 6.19
N ALA A 240 13.15 20.02 6.97
CA ALA A 240 12.73 21.34 7.40
C ALA A 240 12.28 22.22 6.22
N GLY A 241 11.06 22.76 6.29
CA GLY A 241 10.45 23.57 5.22
C GLY A 241 9.31 22.88 4.47
N VAL A 242 9.03 21.60 4.78
CA VAL A 242 7.79 20.91 4.40
C VAL A 242 6.65 21.37 5.31
N ASP A 243 5.50 21.68 4.71
CA ASP A 243 4.34 22.24 5.40
C ASP A 243 3.25 21.18 5.70
N ALA A 244 3.22 20.08 4.94
CA ALA A 244 2.32 18.96 5.15
C ALA A 244 2.84 17.68 4.48
N VAL A 245 2.49 16.51 5.02
CA VAL A 245 2.80 15.20 4.43
C VAL A 245 1.53 14.38 4.25
N VAL A 246 1.36 13.84 3.06
CA VAL A 246 0.35 12.81 2.74
C VAL A 246 1.11 11.50 2.53
N SER A 247 0.82 10.48 3.34
CA SER A 247 1.48 9.16 3.35
C SER A 247 0.58 8.03 2.81
N GLY A 248 1.18 6.85 2.60
CA GLY A 248 0.56 5.61 2.09
C GLY A 248 1.44 4.40 2.46
N HIS A 249 1.30 3.26 1.77
CA HIS A 249 2.11 2.04 1.92
C HIS A 249 1.77 1.17 3.15
N SER A 250 1.67 1.76 4.35
CA SER A 250 1.48 0.95 5.57
C SER A 250 0.02 0.58 5.85
N HIS A 251 -0.93 1.10 5.07
CA HIS A 251 -2.37 0.83 5.20
C HIS A 251 -2.94 1.19 6.57
N GLN A 252 -2.35 2.15 7.29
CA GLN A 252 -2.82 2.58 8.61
C GLN A 252 -3.69 3.83 8.51
N SER A 253 -4.59 4.02 9.48
CA SER A 253 -5.25 5.31 9.65
C SER A 253 -4.35 6.20 10.50
N VAL A 254 -3.78 7.25 9.90
CA VAL A 254 -2.90 8.21 10.58
C VAL A 254 -3.46 9.61 10.39
N ALA A 255 -3.66 10.34 11.49
CA ALA A 255 -4.03 11.75 11.49
C ALA A 255 -3.37 12.41 12.70
N GLY A 256 -2.17 12.96 12.50
CA GLY A 256 -1.38 13.54 13.58
C GLY A 256 -0.39 14.58 13.11
N LYS A 257 0.49 15.02 14.00
CA LYS A 257 1.55 15.98 13.68
C LYS A 257 2.90 15.46 14.12
N VAL A 258 3.91 15.73 13.30
CA VAL A 258 5.33 15.49 13.61
C VAL A 258 6.01 16.84 13.65
N ASP A 259 6.47 17.26 14.84
CA ASP A 259 7.14 18.56 15.04
C ASP A 259 6.34 19.75 14.47
N GLY A 260 5.00 19.66 14.56
CA GLY A 260 4.06 20.67 14.06
C GLY A 260 3.58 20.46 12.62
N VAL A 261 4.26 19.62 11.82
CA VAL A 261 3.87 19.28 10.44
C VAL A 261 2.74 18.26 10.44
N PRO A 262 1.56 18.54 9.86
CA PRO A 262 0.48 17.56 9.75
C PRO A 262 0.85 16.42 8.81
N VAL A 263 0.59 15.18 9.26
CA VAL A 263 0.79 13.94 8.52
C VAL A 263 -0.53 13.17 8.47
N VAL A 264 -0.96 12.78 7.27
CA VAL A 264 -2.21 12.02 7.07
C VAL A 264 -2.02 10.78 6.20
N GLN A 265 -2.63 9.67 6.61
CA GLN A 265 -2.81 8.45 5.83
C GLN A 265 -4.26 7.97 5.99
N ALA A 266 -4.95 7.79 4.87
CA ALA A 266 -6.38 7.52 4.80
C ALA A 266 -6.71 6.02 4.80
N TYR A 267 -6.07 5.25 5.68
CA TYR A 267 -6.24 3.80 5.78
C TYR A 267 -5.94 3.11 4.43
N TYR A 268 -6.85 2.29 3.88
CA TYR A 268 -6.71 1.65 2.57
C TYR A 268 -8.08 1.28 1.98
N ASN A 269 -8.13 0.84 0.72
CA ASN A 269 -9.34 0.41 -0.01
C ASN A 269 -10.48 1.44 -0.02
N GLY A 270 -10.14 2.72 0.04
CA GLY A 270 -11.12 3.82 0.06
C GLY A 270 -11.93 3.92 1.36
N ARG A 271 -11.54 3.22 2.42
CA ARG A 271 -12.24 3.20 3.71
C ARG A 271 -12.19 4.52 4.47
N ALA A 272 -11.26 5.40 4.13
CA ALA A 272 -11.24 6.76 4.63
C ALA A 272 -10.80 7.75 3.55
N LEU A 273 -11.07 9.02 3.81
CA LEU A 273 -10.56 10.17 3.09
C LEU A 273 -9.67 10.98 4.03
N GLY A 274 -8.41 11.19 3.65
CA GLY A 274 -7.51 12.08 4.38
C GLY A 274 -7.90 13.52 4.17
N LYS A 275 -7.81 14.34 5.22
CA LYS A 275 -8.04 15.78 5.15
C LYS A 275 -7.01 16.53 5.99
N ILE A 276 -6.23 17.40 5.35
CA ILE A 276 -5.43 18.43 6.03
C ILE A 276 -6.04 19.79 5.68
N SER A 277 -6.34 20.61 6.68
CA SER A 277 -6.77 22.00 6.48
C SER A 277 -5.68 22.95 6.95
N LEU A 278 -5.24 23.86 6.07
CA LEU A 278 -4.20 24.85 6.32
C LEU A 278 -4.81 26.25 6.26
N VAL A 279 -4.61 27.04 7.31
CA VAL A 279 -4.99 28.45 7.35
C VAL A 279 -3.75 29.30 7.11
N TYR A 280 -3.70 30.00 5.99
CA TYR A 280 -2.55 30.79 5.54
C TYR A 280 -2.79 32.28 5.69
N SER A 281 -1.77 33.00 6.16
CA SER A 281 -1.75 34.46 6.19
C SER A 281 -0.90 35.00 5.07
N ARG A 282 -1.52 35.74 4.14
CA ARG A 282 -0.79 36.46 3.07
C ARG A 282 0.12 37.54 3.61
N ARG A 283 -0.26 38.16 4.72
CA ARG A 283 0.51 39.22 5.37
C ARG A 283 1.79 38.67 5.99
N GLU A 284 1.69 37.53 6.66
CA GLU A 284 2.82 36.90 7.35
C GLU A 284 3.56 35.88 6.49
N GLN A 285 3.02 35.58 5.30
CA GLN A 285 3.50 34.58 4.35
C GLN A 285 3.76 33.21 4.98
N LYS A 286 2.86 32.76 5.87
CA LYS A 286 3.00 31.50 6.59
C LYS A 286 1.66 30.87 6.94
N ILE A 287 1.70 29.59 7.25
CA ILE A 287 0.58 28.85 7.84
C ILE A 287 0.46 29.25 9.32
N LEU A 288 -0.72 29.69 9.72
CA LEU A 288 -1.05 30.05 11.10
C LEU A 288 -1.56 28.85 11.88
N VAL A 289 -2.41 28.05 11.24
CA VAL A 289 -3.10 26.90 11.86
C VAL A 289 -3.16 25.76 10.86
N SER A 290 -2.93 24.54 11.35
CA SER A 290 -3.17 23.31 10.62
C SER A 290 -4.04 22.35 11.43
N SER A 291 -4.94 21.64 10.76
CA SER A 291 -5.67 20.51 11.33
C SER A 291 -5.60 19.31 10.38
N VAL A 292 -5.77 18.10 10.93
CA VAL A 292 -5.64 16.84 10.19
C VAL A 292 -6.69 15.85 10.67
N GLN A 293 -7.30 15.12 9.73
CA GLN A 293 -8.33 14.12 9.98
C GLN A 293 -8.22 12.98 8.97
N ALA A 294 -8.55 11.77 9.40
CA ALA A 294 -8.90 10.65 8.53
C ALA A 294 -10.40 10.42 8.67
N ILE A 295 -11.16 10.77 7.63
CA ILE A 295 -12.63 10.74 7.65
C ILE A 295 -13.09 9.40 7.10
N GLU A 296 -13.67 8.55 7.95
CA GLU A 296 -14.19 7.25 7.49
C GLU A 296 -15.25 7.43 6.40
N THR A 297 -15.14 6.60 5.36
CA THR A 297 -16.12 6.51 4.29
C THR A 297 -17.31 5.70 4.78
N PRO A 298 -18.50 6.32 4.94
CA PRO A 298 -19.62 5.58 5.48
C PRO A 298 -20.15 4.57 4.47
N ILE A 299 -20.39 3.34 4.94
CA ILE A 299 -20.90 2.24 4.12
C ILE A 299 -22.44 2.25 4.09
N LYS A 300 -23.09 2.58 5.20
CA LYS A 300 -24.55 2.62 5.31
C LYS A 300 -25.07 4.04 5.08
N ASP A 301 -26.27 4.13 4.53
CA ASP A 301 -27.05 5.38 4.42
C ASP A 301 -26.35 6.52 3.65
N VAL A 302 -25.41 6.16 2.75
CA VAL A 302 -24.75 7.09 1.84
C VAL A 302 -25.27 6.87 0.42
N LYS A 303 -25.75 7.94 -0.19
CA LYS A 303 -26.04 7.97 -1.62
C LYS A 303 -24.72 7.93 -2.40
N ALA A 304 -24.48 6.82 -3.09
CA ALA A 304 -23.31 6.65 -3.94
C ALA A 304 -23.32 7.63 -5.12
N ASP A 305 -22.13 8.00 -5.60
CA ASP A 305 -21.99 8.84 -6.78
C ASP A 305 -22.38 8.08 -8.05
N SER A 306 -23.43 8.53 -8.74
CA SER A 306 -23.98 7.83 -9.90
C SER A 306 -23.07 7.85 -11.12
N ALA A 307 -22.25 8.90 -11.30
CA ALA A 307 -21.32 8.99 -12.42
C ALA A 307 -20.18 7.99 -12.24
N ILE A 308 -19.64 7.89 -11.02
CA ILE A 308 -18.64 6.88 -10.67
C ILE A 308 -19.23 5.47 -10.74
N GLY A 309 -20.45 5.28 -10.24
CA GLY A 309 -21.16 4.00 -10.34
C GLY A 309 -21.32 3.51 -11.78
N ALA A 310 -21.57 4.41 -12.74
CA ALA A 310 -21.68 4.06 -14.16
C ALA A 310 -20.34 3.61 -14.77
N ILE A 311 -19.22 4.21 -14.36
CA ILE A 311 -17.87 3.78 -14.78
C ILE A 311 -17.60 2.36 -14.28
N VAL A 312 -17.85 2.11 -13.00
CA VAL A 312 -17.65 0.79 -12.39
C VAL A 312 -18.54 -0.27 -13.04
N ALA A 313 -19.83 0.02 -13.25
CA ALA A 313 -20.77 -0.94 -13.86
C ALA A 313 -20.38 -1.35 -15.29
N ARG A 314 -19.87 -0.41 -16.10
CA ARG A 314 -19.35 -0.70 -17.44
C ARG A 314 -18.16 -1.67 -17.36
N SER A 315 -17.19 -1.37 -16.50
CA SER A 315 -16.02 -2.22 -16.28
C SER A 315 -16.41 -3.62 -15.79
N GLN A 316 -17.38 -3.73 -14.88
CA GLN A 316 -17.86 -5.03 -14.40
C GLN A 316 -18.46 -5.88 -15.51
N SER A 317 -19.17 -5.24 -16.45
CA SER A 317 -19.75 -5.93 -17.61
C SER A 317 -18.66 -6.44 -18.57
N GLU A 318 -17.61 -5.66 -18.78
CA GLU A 318 -16.46 -6.01 -19.63
C GLU A 318 -15.69 -7.21 -19.09
N ILE A 319 -15.44 -7.26 -17.78
CA ILE A 319 -14.63 -8.31 -17.15
C ILE A 319 -15.43 -9.56 -16.77
N ALA A 320 -16.77 -9.50 -16.74
CA ALA A 320 -17.64 -10.60 -16.31
C ALA A 320 -17.33 -11.96 -17.00
N PRO A 321 -17.03 -12.03 -18.31
CA PRO A 321 -16.70 -13.30 -18.97
C PRO A 321 -15.45 -13.99 -18.44
N VAL A 322 -14.53 -13.25 -17.81
CA VAL A 322 -13.33 -13.80 -17.16
C VAL A 322 -13.57 -13.98 -15.67
N LYS A 323 -14.04 -12.92 -14.99
CA LYS A 323 -14.23 -12.88 -13.53
C LYS A 323 -15.22 -13.95 -13.05
N ASN A 324 -16.30 -14.19 -13.78
CA ASN A 324 -17.38 -15.08 -13.33
C ASN A 324 -17.24 -16.54 -13.80
N VAL A 325 -16.10 -16.92 -14.39
CA VAL A 325 -15.86 -18.31 -14.81
C VAL A 325 -15.93 -19.23 -13.58
N PRO A 326 -16.86 -20.20 -13.52
CA PRO A 326 -16.93 -21.15 -12.42
C PRO A 326 -15.78 -22.16 -12.54
N LEU A 327 -15.12 -22.42 -11.41
CA LEU A 327 -13.98 -23.35 -11.34
C LEU A 327 -14.34 -24.63 -10.57
N GLY A 328 -15.21 -24.52 -9.57
CA GLY A 328 -15.57 -25.61 -8.66
C GLY A 328 -16.16 -25.06 -7.37
N SER A 329 -15.96 -25.77 -6.26
CA SER A 329 -16.39 -25.32 -4.93
C SER A 329 -15.41 -25.76 -3.84
N THR A 330 -15.57 -25.24 -2.63
CA THR A 330 -14.92 -25.73 -1.41
C THR A 330 -15.96 -25.99 -0.32
N ALA A 331 -15.84 -27.13 0.37
CA ALA A 331 -16.74 -27.54 1.46
C ALA A 331 -16.45 -26.83 2.79
N VAL A 332 -15.29 -26.18 2.88
CA VAL A 332 -14.80 -25.47 4.08
C VAL A 332 -14.20 -24.13 3.67
N ASP A 333 -14.08 -23.21 4.61
CA ASP A 333 -13.35 -21.96 4.40
C ASP A 333 -11.87 -22.28 4.14
N LEU A 334 -11.34 -21.79 3.02
CA LEU A 334 -9.91 -21.73 2.77
C LEU A 334 -9.40 -20.45 3.42
N SER A 335 -9.13 -20.54 4.72
CA SER A 335 -8.66 -19.40 5.51
C SER A 335 -7.29 -18.92 5.04
N HIS A 336 -7.07 -17.61 5.09
CA HIS A 336 -5.79 -16.96 4.91
C HIS A 336 -5.35 -16.26 6.20
N ASP A 337 -4.08 -16.44 6.54
CA ASP A 337 -3.36 -15.68 7.56
C ASP A 337 -2.01 -15.29 6.96
N ARG A 338 -1.70 -13.98 6.97
CA ARG A 338 -0.43 -13.48 6.43
C ARG A 338 0.75 -13.85 7.33
N TYR A 339 0.54 -13.95 8.64
CA TYR A 339 1.60 -14.12 9.64
C TYR A 339 1.62 -15.52 10.28
N GLY A 340 0.62 -16.35 10.00
CA GLY A 340 0.56 -17.76 10.36
C GLY A 340 0.51 -18.69 9.14
N LEU A 341 0.62 -20.00 9.36
CA LEU A 341 0.19 -20.97 8.35
C LEU A 341 -1.34 -20.94 8.25
N SER A 342 -1.85 -21.12 7.05
CA SER A 342 -3.28 -21.04 6.77
C SER A 342 -3.72 -22.17 5.84
N VAL A 343 -5.00 -22.56 5.89
CA VAL A 343 -5.51 -23.67 5.04
C VAL A 343 -5.26 -23.35 3.56
N LEU A 344 -5.48 -22.10 3.14
CA LEU A 344 -5.22 -21.64 1.79
C LEU A 344 -3.72 -21.65 1.45
N GLY A 345 -2.87 -21.23 2.39
CA GLY A 345 -1.42 -21.21 2.21
C GLY A 345 -0.80 -22.59 2.10
N GLU A 346 -1.23 -23.54 2.93
CA GLU A 346 -0.82 -24.94 2.87
C GLU A 346 -1.30 -25.60 1.57
N TRP A 347 -2.58 -25.43 1.22
CA TRP A 347 -3.14 -25.98 -0.01
C TRP A 347 -2.47 -25.42 -1.26
N SER A 348 -2.30 -24.09 -1.34
CA SER A 348 -1.62 -23.48 -2.47
C SER A 348 -0.20 -24.03 -2.60
N SER A 349 0.57 -24.07 -1.51
CA SER A 349 1.92 -24.66 -1.51
C SER A 349 1.93 -26.11 -2.00
N ASP A 350 0.92 -26.92 -1.63
CA ASP A 350 0.77 -28.28 -2.14
C ASP A 350 0.51 -28.32 -3.65
N VAL A 351 -0.37 -27.43 -4.15
CA VAL A 351 -0.64 -27.30 -5.59
C VAL A 351 0.62 -26.89 -6.35
N LEU A 352 1.38 -25.91 -5.86
CA LEU A 352 2.65 -25.50 -6.46
C LEU A 352 3.59 -26.69 -6.58
N ARG A 353 3.81 -27.39 -5.46
CA ARG A 353 4.71 -28.55 -5.37
C ARG A 353 4.33 -29.64 -6.36
N GLN A 354 3.05 -29.99 -6.42
CA GLN A 354 2.53 -31.03 -7.29
C GLN A 354 2.60 -30.63 -8.77
N THR A 355 2.26 -29.38 -9.09
CA THR A 355 2.29 -28.85 -10.46
C THR A 355 3.70 -28.86 -11.02
N ALA A 356 4.67 -28.41 -10.22
CA ALA A 356 6.08 -28.36 -10.62
C ALA A 356 6.84 -29.68 -10.44
N LYS A 357 6.22 -30.70 -9.82
CA LYS A 357 6.87 -31.98 -9.44
C LYS A 357 8.16 -31.76 -8.64
N ALA A 358 8.10 -30.86 -7.67
CA ALA A 358 9.22 -30.51 -6.79
C ALA A 358 9.16 -31.27 -5.47
N ASP A 359 10.29 -31.36 -4.77
CA ASP A 359 10.39 -31.95 -3.43
C ASP A 359 9.74 -31.06 -2.37
N ILE A 360 9.96 -29.74 -2.49
CA ILE A 360 9.54 -28.70 -1.55
C ILE A 360 8.89 -27.55 -2.32
N ALA A 361 7.90 -26.88 -1.72
CA ALA A 361 7.39 -25.61 -2.21
C ALA A 361 7.44 -24.50 -1.17
N PHE A 362 7.65 -23.27 -1.62
CA PHE A 362 7.56 -22.05 -0.81
C PHE A 362 6.68 -21.00 -1.48
N GLN A 363 5.77 -20.42 -0.71
CA GLN A 363 4.89 -19.32 -1.13
C GLN A 363 4.89 -18.24 -0.04
N ASN A 364 5.24 -17.00 -0.38
CA ASN A 364 5.24 -15.90 0.57
C ASN A 364 3.80 -15.62 1.02
N GLY A 365 3.59 -15.48 2.34
CA GLY A 365 2.27 -15.23 2.92
C GLY A 365 1.62 -13.97 2.37
N GLY A 366 2.40 -12.91 2.12
CA GLY A 366 1.91 -11.66 1.53
C GLY A 366 1.45 -11.77 0.07
N GLY A 367 1.84 -12.82 -0.65
CA GLY A 367 1.41 -13.09 -2.03
C GLY A 367 -0.04 -13.60 -2.11
N LEU A 368 -0.59 -14.10 -1.00
CA LEU A 368 -2.00 -14.45 -0.83
C LEU A 368 -2.67 -13.32 -0.02
N ARG A 369 -3.86 -12.87 -0.43
CA ARG A 369 -4.43 -11.61 0.09
C ARG A 369 -5.71 -11.76 0.89
N THR A 370 -6.48 -12.82 0.64
CA THR A 370 -7.76 -13.03 1.30
C THR A 370 -8.13 -14.50 1.38
N SER A 371 -9.03 -14.84 2.29
CA SER A 371 -9.65 -16.16 2.40
C SER A 371 -10.66 -16.40 1.28
N ILE A 372 -10.94 -17.67 0.97
CA ILE A 372 -12.11 -18.07 0.17
C ILE A 372 -13.14 -18.73 1.11
N PRO A 373 -14.37 -18.20 1.24
CA PRO A 373 -15.40 -18.84 2.04
C PRO A 373 -15.87 -20.17 1.43
N ALA A 374 -16.44 -21.05 2.25
CA ALA A 374 -17.14 -22.25 1.80
C ALA A 374 -18.19 -21.92 0.73
N GLY A 375 -18.22 -22.71 -0.35
CA GLY A 375 -19.14 -22.52 -1.46
C GLY A 375 -18.45 -22.51 -2.83
N PRO A 376 -19.12 -21.93 -3.86
CA PRO A 376 -18.61 -21.86 -5.21
C PRO A 376 -17.32 -21.03 -5.31
N ILE A 377 -16.42 -21.47 -6.18
CA ILE A 377 -15.17 -20.78 -6.51
C ILE A 377 -15.22 -20.35 -7.98
N THR A 378 -14.94 -19.08 -8.21
CA THR A 378 -14.81 -18.48 -9.55
C THR A 378 -13.38 -18.01 -9.79
N MET A 379 -13.05 -17.71 -11.05
CA MET A 379 -11.76 -17.08 -11.39
C MET A 379 -11.57 -15.74 -10.66
N GLY A 380 -12.65 -14.96 -10.49
CA GLY A 380 -12.64 -13.72 -9.71
C GLY A 380 -12.16 -13.93 -8.28
N ASN A 381 -12.57 -15.02 -7.62
CA ASN A 381 -12.07 -15.35 -6.28
C ASN A 381 -10.55 -15.63 -6.29
N LEU A 382 -10.01 -16.27 -7.33
CA LEU A 382 -8.57 -16.50 -7.44
C LEU A 382 -7.78 -15.23 -7.76
N TYR A 383 -8.36 -14.28 -8.50
CA TYR A 383 -7.78 -12.94 -8.64
C TYR A 383 -7.76 -12.17 -7.32
N GLU A 384 -8.78 -12.31 -6.47
CA GLU A 384 -8.78 -11.70 -5.13
C GLU A 384 -7.74 -12.35 -4.21
N VAL A 385 -7.63 -13.68 -4.24
CA VAL A 385 -6.65 -14.42 -3.44
C VAL A 385 -5.22 -14.10 -3.87
N MET A 386 -4.95 -14.15 -5.17
CA MET A 386 -3.63 -13.94 -5.74
C MET A 386 -3.68 -12.94 -6.90
N PRO A 387 -3.66 -11.64 -6.58
CA PRO A 387 -3.80 -10.59 -7.58
C PRO A 387 -2.54 -10.37 -8.42
N PHE A 388 -1.40 -10.97 -8.04
CA PHE A 388 -0.14 -10.91 -8.79
C PHE A 388 -0.13 -11.90 -9.95
N ASP A 389 0.48 -11.52 -11.07
CA ASP A 389 0.65 -12.39 -12.23
C ASP A 389 1.96 -13.20 -12.14
N ASN A 390 2.28 -13.67 -10.93
CA ASN A 390 3.49 -14.43 -10.68
C ASN A 390 3.45 -15.80 -11.37
N THR A 391 4.61 -16.26 -11.84
CA THR A 391 4.82 -17.59 -12.43
C THR A 391 5.55 -18.52 -11.48
N LEU A 392 5.40 -19.83 -11.67
CA LEU A 392 6.14 -20.83 -10.91
C LEU A 392 7.59 -20.89 -11.39
N VAL A 393 8.52 -20.73 -10.46
CA VAL A 393 9.95 -20.90 -10.68
C VAL A 393 10.44 -22.09 -9.88
N THR A 394 11.25 -22.90 -10.53
CA THR A 394 11.85 -24.09 -9.94
C THR A 394 13.35 -23.93 -9.87
N MET A 395 13.97 -24.39 -8.77
CA MET A 395 15.42 -24.32 -8.58
C MET A 395 15.89 -25.43 -7.64
N ASP A 396 17.20 -25.60 -7.55
CA ASP A 396 17.83 -26.58 -6.69
C ASP A 396 18.53 -25.85 -5.54
N LEU A 397 18.17 -26.22 -4.30
CA LEU A 397 18.75 -25.68 -3.07
C LEU A 397 19.40 -26.79 -2.26
N THR A 398 20.47 -26.48 -1.53
CA THR A 398 20.97 -27.36 -0.48
C THR A 398 20.02 -27.36 0.72
N GLY A 399 20.08 -28.38 1.58
CA GLY A 399 19.32 -28.38 2.84
C GLY A 399 19.66 -27.17 3.73
N GLU A 400 20.91 -26.72 3.74
CA GLU A 400 21.33 -25.49 4.41
C GLU A 400 20.58 -24.26 3.86
N GLN A 401 20.48 -24.12 2.54
CA GLN A 401 19.73 -23.03 1.91
C GLN A 401 18.23 -23.12 2.19
N VAL A 402 17.65 -24.33 2.23
CA VAL A 402 16.27 -24.56 2.67
C VAL A 402 16.07 -24.06 4.10
N MET A 403 17.02 -24.34 5.02
CA MET A 403 16.98 -23.81 6.38
C MET A 403 17.06 -22.29 6.44
N GLN A 404 17.87 -21.66 5.59
CA GLN A 404 17.93 -20.19 5.51
C GLN A 404 16.60 -19.58 5.06
N VAL A 405 15.95 -20.17 4.05
CA VAL A 405 14.61 -19.74 3.59
C VAL A 405 13.58 -19.84 4.71
N LEU A 406 13.58 -20.95 5.47
CA LEU A 406 12.65 -21.15 6.58
C LEU A 406 12.93 -20.19 7.75
N ASN A 407 14.19 -20.01 8.14
CA ASN A 407 14.52 -19.09 9.24
C ASN A 407 14.22 -17.63 8.92
N HIS A 408 14.35 -17.22 7.66
CA HIS A 408 13.90 -15.90 7.20
C HIS A 408 12.37 -15.82 7.10
N GLY A 409 11.76 -16.84 6.49
CA GLY A 409 10.36 -16.82 6.14
C GLY A 409 9.40 -17.09 7.30
N ILE A 410 9.80 -17.82 8.34
CA ILE A 410 8.96 -18.01 9.53
C ILE A 410 8.95 -16.70 10.31
N ASN A 411 7.75 -16.15 10.51
CA ASN A 411 7.55 -14.93 11.26
C ASN A 411 8.24 -13.67 10.67
N GLY A 412 8.54 -13.69 9.38
CA GLY A 412 9.16 -12.58 8.67
C GLY A 412 8.27 -11.33 8.62
N LYS A 413 8.92 -10.16 8.43
CA LYS A 413 8.24 -8.85 8.34
C LYS A 413 7.21 -8.80 7.21
N ALA A 414 7.51 -9.44 6.08
CA ALA A 414 6.62 -9.53 4.93
C ALA A 414 5.46 -10.54 5.10
N GLY A 415 5.49 -11.35 6.15
CA GLY A 415 4.56 -12.45 6.41
C GLY A 415 5.28 -13.78 6.58
N THR A 416 4.56 -14.78 7.11
CA THR A 416 5.08 -16.15 7.26
C THR A 416 5.04 -16.87 5.92
N VAL A 417 6.17 -17.48 5.53
CA VAL A 417 6.27 -18.33 4.35
C VAL A 417 5.39 -19.57 4.52
N GLN A 418 4.52 -19.80 3.56
CA GLN A 418 3.77 -21.04 3.43
C GLN A 418 4.65 -22.07 2.72
N PHE A 419 4.56 -23.33 3.12
CA PHE A 419 5.44 -24.36 2.59
C PHE A 419 4.73 -25.70 2.40
N SER A 420 5.28 -26.54 1.52
CA SER A 420 4.87 -27.93 1.30
C SER A 420 6.10 -28.83 1.15
N GLY A 421 5.93 -30.13 1.43
CA GLY A 421 7.02 -31.11 1.37
C GLY A 421 7.80 -31.28 2.68
N LEU A 422 7.46 -30.50 3.72
CA LEU A 422 8.20 -30.41 4.97
C LEU A 422 7.29 -30.53 6.20
N GLN A 423 7.87 -30.94 7.33
CA GLN A 423 7.32 -30.83 8.68
C GLN A 423 8.34 -30.10 9.56
N LEU A 424 7.89 -29.10 10.32
CA LEU A 424 8.73 -28.22 11.11
C LEU A 424 8.41 -28.31 12.60
N ILE A 425 9.46 -28.30 13.42
CA ILE A 425 9.39 -27.97 14.84
C ILE A 425 10.10 -26.64 15.05
N ILE A 426 9.43 -25.70 15.72
CA ILE A 426 9.97 -24.37 16.01
C ILE A 426 9.89 -24.06 17.51
N ASP A 427 10.66 -23.05 17.92
CA ASP A 427 10.53 -22.36 19.20
C ASP A 427 10.38 -20.86 18.94
N SER A 428 9.14 -20.38 19.05
CA SER A 428 8.81 -18.98 18.79
C SER A 428 9.44 -17.99 19.78
N SER A 429 9.97 -18.47 20.92
CA SER A 429 10.67 -17.61 21.89
C SER A 429 12.12 -17.32 21.54
N ARG A 430 12.67 -17.98 20.51
CA ARG A 430 14.00 -17.68 19.99
C ARG A 430 13.99 -16.41 19.13
N PRO A 431 15.14 -15.73 19.02
CA PRO A 431 15.29 -14.60 18.10
C PRO A 431 14.89 -14.98 16.67
N TYR A 432 14.34 -13.99 15.95
CA TYR A 432 14.09 -14.10 14.51
C TYR A 432 15.34 -14.60 13.77
N GLY A 433 15.15 -15.46 12.76
CA GLY A 433 16.26 -16.11 12.06
C GLY A 433 16.84 -17.33 12.77
N SER A 434 16.33 -17.74 13.93
CA SER A 434 16.83 -18.90 14.69
C SER A 434 15.72 -19.72 15.35
N GLN A 435 14.48 -19.59 14.85
CA GLN A 435 13.30 -20.20 15.44
C GLN A 435 13.09 -21.65 15.01
N VAL A 436 13.60 -22.03 13.83
CA VAL A 436 13.43 -23.39 13.29
C VAL A 436 14.42 -24.34 13.96
N LEU A 437 13.91 -25.37 14.63
CA LEU A 437 14.71 -26.34 15.39
C LEU A 437 14.93 -27.64 14.64
N GLU A 438 13.89 -28.11 13.94
CA GLU A 438 13.91 -29.37 13.22
C GLU A 438 13.09 -29.26 11.95
N VAL A 439 13.63 -29.78 10.86
CA VAL A 439 12.95 -29.92 9.57
C VAL A 439 13.01 -31.37 9.15
N ARG A 440 11.84 -31.94 8.85
CA ARG A 440 11.70 -33.25 8.22
C ARG A 440 11.06 -33.11 6.85
N LEU A 441 11.45 -33.97 5.92
CA LEU A 441 10.74 -34.15 4.66
C LEU A 441 9.40 -34.86 4.90
N SER A 442 8.50 -34.83 3.91
CA SER A 442 7.20 -35.53 4.00
C SER A 442 7.31 -37.06 4.22
N ASP A 443 8.45 -37.67 3.92
CA ASP A 443 8.71 -39.10 4.20
C ASP A 443 9.23 -39.36 5.64
N GLY A 444 9.36 -38.31 6.46
CA GLY A 444 9.77 -38.37 7.86
C GLY A 444 11.29 -38.31 8.08
N LYS A 445 12.10 -38.32 7.02
CA LYS A 445 13.56 -38.16 7.15
C LYS A 445 13.91 -36.74 7.59
N LEU A 446 14.93 -36.61 8.42
CA LEU A 446 15.52 -35.31 8.74
C LEU A 446 16.08 -34.68 7.45
N LEU A 447 15.95 -33.37 7.35
CA LEU A 447 16.60 -32.58 6.30
C LEU A 447 18.12 -32.78 6.42
N ASP A 448 18.76 -33.19 5.32
CA ASP A 448 20.20 -33.27 5.21
C ASP A 448 20.70 -31.93 4.64
N GLU A 449 21.48 -31.20 5.44
CA GLU A 449 21.95 -29.86 5.07
C GLU A 449 22.81 -29.85 3.80
N THR A 450 23.45 -30.96 3.47
CA THR A 450 24.35 -31.10 2.31
C THR A 450 23.65 -31.66 1.07
N ALA A 451 22.51 -32.34 1.24
CA ALA A 451 21.72 -32.85 0.14
C ALA A 451 21.10 -31.71 -0.67
N THR A 452 20.83 -31.98 -1.95
CA THR A 452 20.16 -31.04 -2.86
C THR A 452 18.69 -31.43 -3.00
N TYR A 453 17.82 -30.43 -2.94
CA TYR A 453 16.38 -30.56 -3.05
C TYR A 453 15.87 -29.71 -4.21
N ARG A 454 15.01 -30.29 -5.03
CA ARG A 454 14.28 -29.56 -6.06
C ARG A 454 13.15 -28.78 -5.39
N ILE A 455 13.16 -27.46 -5.49
CA ILE A 455 12.12 -26.61 -4.90
C ILE A 455 11.33 -25.90 -5.98
N VAL A 456 10.10 -25.52 -5.66
CA VAL A 456 9.30 -24.57 -6.43
C VAL A 456 8.89 -23.38 -5.56
N THR A 457 8.91 -22.20 -6.13
CA THR A 457 8.39 -20.97 -5.55
C THR A 457 7.81 -20.09 -6.66
N ASN A 458 7.46 -18.85 -6.35
CA ASN A 458 7.04 -17.88 -7.35
C ASN A 458 8.22 -17.01 -7.83
N ASP A 459 8.10 -16.43 -9.01
CA ASP A 459 9.15 -15.62 -9.66
C ASP A 459 9.59 -14.39 -8.84
N PHE A 460 8.66 -13.78 -8.09
CA PHE A 460 8.96 -12.70 -7.16
C PHE A 460 9.94 -13.14 -6.06
N MET A 461 9.63 -14.23 -5.35
CA MET A 461 10.51 -14.79 -4.32
C MET A 461 11.82 -15.29 -4.91
N ALA A 462 11.78 -15.99 -6.05
CA ALA A 462 12.97 -16.51 -6.72
C ALA A 462 13.98 -15.41 -7.08
N ALA A 463 13.50 -14.21 -7.39
CA ALA A 463 14.33 -13.04 -7.68
C ALA A 463 14.83 -12.30 -6.42
N GLY A 464 14.44 -12.75 -5.22
CA GLY A 464 14.83 -12.18 -3.92
C GLY A 464 13.84 -11.18 -3.33
N GLY A 465 12.60 -11.13 -3.85
CA GLY A 465 11.52 -10.34 -3.26
C GLY A 465 11.22 -10.74 -1.81
N ASP A 466 10.63 -9.85 -1.03
CA ASP A 466 10.43 -10.02 0.43
C ASP A 466 11.73 -10.37 1.19
N GLU A 467 12.86 -9.88 0.68
CA GLU A 467 14.22 -10.13 1.20
C GLU A 467 14.65 -11.61 1.21
N PHE A 468 14.00 -12.50 0.44
CA PHE A 468 14.43 -13.89 0.25
C PHE A 468 15.70 -14.01 -0.62
N THR A 469 16.73 -13.21 -0.32
CA THR A 469 17.97 -13.07 -1.10
C THR A 469 18.77 -14.38 -1.21
N MET A 470 18.59 -15.31 -0.27
CA MET A 470 19.18 -16.65 -0.34
C MET A 470 18.67 -17.46 -1.54
N LEU A 471 17.45 -17.22 -2.03
CA LEU A 471 16.91 -17.89 -3.22
C LEU A 471 17.69 -17.53 -4.50
N LYS A 472 18.36 -16.38 -4.53
CA LYS A 472 19.22 -15.98 -5.67
C LYS A 472 20.45 -16.87 -5.83
N GLN A 473 20.79 -17.66 -4.80
CA GLN A 473 21.89 -18.61 -4.82
C GLN A 473 21.48 -19.99 -5.35
N GLY A 474 20.20 -20.18 -5.67
CA GLY A 474 19.68 -21.43 -6.22
C GLY A 474 20.32 -21.79 -7.55
N ARG A 475 20.49 -23.08 -7.80
CA ARG A 475 21.04 -23.61 -9.05
C ARG A 475 19.91 -24.13 -9.94
N ASN A 476 20.19 -24.34 -11.22
CA ASN A 476 19.23 -24.89 -12.19
C ASN A 476 17.87 -24.15 -12.18
N VAL A 477 17.93 -22.83 -12.06
CA VAL A 477 16.75 -21.95 -11.99
C VAL A 477 16.02 -21.99 -13.32
N THR A 478 14.75 -22.38 -13.30
CA THR A 478 13.88 -22.44 -14.48
C THR A 478 12.54 -21.81 -14.14
N ASP A 479 12.21 -20.72 -14.83
CA ASP A 479 10.84 -20.21 -14.89
C ASP A 479 10.02 -21.14 -15.78
N THR A 480 8.95 -21.70 -15.22
CA THR A 480 8.06 -22.60 -15.95
C THR A 480 7.10 -21.85 -16.87
N PHE A 481 6.97 -20.53 -16.67
CA PHE A 481 5.95 -19.67 -17.27
C PHE A 481 4.51 -20.11 -16.97
N VAL A 482 4.31 -21.02 -16.02
CA VAL A 482 2.98 -21.41 -15.53
C VAL A 482 2.55 -20.34 -14.52
N PRO A 483 1.47 -19.58 -14.78
CA PRO A 483 0.94 -18.65 -13.79
C PRO A 483 0.48 -19.40 -12.55
N LEU A 484 0.87 -18.93 -11.37
CA LEU A 484 0.49 -19.58 -10.11
C LEU A 484 -1.04 -19.62 -9.97
N ARG A 485 -1.74 -18.54 -10.35
CA ARG A 485 -3.20 -18.44 -10.35
C ARG A 485 -3.86 -19.54 -11.20
N ASP A 486 -3.28 -19.84 -12.36
CA ASP A 486 -3.80 -20.87 -13.26
C ASP A 486 -3.58 -22.27 -12.69
N ALA A 487 -2.44 -22.51 -12.03
CA ALA A 487 -2.19 -23.76 -11.32
C ALA A 487 -3.24 -24.00 -10.21
N LEU A 488 -3.60 -22.95 -9.44
CA LEU A 488 -4.68 -23.03 -8.45
C LEU A 488 -6.04 -23.27 -9.12
N ALA A 489 -6.34 -22.59 -10.23
CA ALA A 489 -7.59 -22.74 -10.96
C ALA A 489 -7.79 -24.18 -11.48
N ASP A 490 -6.74 -24.76 -12.04
CA ASP A 490 -6.79 -26.12 -12.55
C ASP A 490 -6.85 -27.15 -11.43
N ALA A 491 -6.23 -26.90 -10.28
CA ALA A 491 -6.38 -27.73 -9.09
C ALA A 491 -7.83 -27.74 -8.57
N VAL A 492 -8.51 -26.59 -8.54
CA VAL A 492 -9.94 -26.49 -8.18
C VAL A 492 -10.80 -27.27 -9.18
N LYS A 493 -10.62 -27.04 -10.48
CA LYS A 493 -11.37 -27.75 -11.54
C LYS A 493 -11.21 -29.26 -11.44
N LYS A 494 -9.97 -29.73 -11.23
CA LYS A 494 -9.66 -31.17 -11.12
C LYS A 494 -10.32 -31.80 -9.89
N ALA A 495 -10.38 -31.09 -8.77
CA ALA A 495 -11.01 -31.58 -7.55
C ALA A 495 -12.55 -31.54 -7.62
N GLY A 496 -13.12 -30.56 -8.32
CA GLY A 496 -14.55 -30.25 -8.33
C GLY A 496 -15.02 -29.61 -7.03
N THR A 497 -14.85 -30.32 -5.90
CA THR A 497 -15.10 -29.81 -4.54
C THR A 497 -13.88 -30.03 -3.65
N LEU A 498 -13.27 -28.94 -3.20
CA LEU A 498 -12.18 -28.97 -2.22
C LEU A 498 -12.71 -29.28 -0.81
N ASN A 499 -11.92 -30.00 -0.02
CA ASN A 499 -12.19 -30.26 1.40
C ASN A 499 -10.84 -30.34 2.16
N VAL A 500 -10.10 -29.23 2.10
CA VAL A 500 -8.73 -29.12 2.62
C VAL A 500 -8.78 -28.84 4.12
N LYS A 501 -7.85 -29.42 4.89
CA LYS A 501 -7.70 -29.16 6.32
C LYS A 501 -6.24 -28.94 6.64
N HIS A 502 -5.98 -28.27 7.76
CA HIS A 502 -4.64 -28.24 8.33
C HIS A 502 -4.12 -29.64 8.56
N ASP A 503 -2.86 -29.87 8.18
CA ASP A 503 -2.19 -31.17 8.33
C ASP A 503 -1.16 -31.19 9.47
N GLY A 504 -1.01 -30.06 10.18
CA GLY A 504 -0.11 -29.95 11.32
C GLY A 504 1.37 -29.95 10.94
N ARG A 505 1.72 -29.57 9.70
CA ARG A 505 3.12 -29.49 9.22
C ARG A 505 4.01 -28.49 9.96
N LEU A 506 3.45 -27.64 10.83
CA LEU A 506 4.20 -26.78 11.73
C LEU A 506 3.79 -27.01 13.18
N ARG A 507 4.76 -27.25 14.06
CA ARG A 507 4.56 -27.36 15.50
C ARG A 507 5.47 -26.40 16.26
N ASP A 508 4.88 -25.48 17.02
CA ASP A 508 5.61 -24.64 17.99
C ASP A 508 5.65 -25.32 19.37
N LEU A 509 6.84 -25.49 19.93
CA LEU A 509 7.03 -26.08 21.26
C LEU A 509 6.47 -25.19 22.39
N ARG A 510 6.25 -23.89 22.14
CA ARG A 510 5.72 -22.95 23.13
C ARG A 510 4.20 -22.75 23.05
N GLY A 511 3.54 -23.30 22.02
CA GLY A 511 2.10 -23.17 21.81
C GLY A 511 1.59 -21.74 21.61
N ALA A 512 2.48 -20.78 21.33
CA ALA A 512 2.10 -19.40 21.07
C ALA A 512 1.76 -19.24 19.59
N ALA A 513 0.86 -18.31 19.25
CA ALA A 513 0.69 -17.90 17.86
C ALA A 513 1.97 -17.19 17.39
N LEU A 514 2.40 -17.47 16.15
CA LEU A 514 3.49 -16.72 15.50
C LEU A 514 3.12 -15.23 15.48
N LYS A 515 3.95 -14.38 16.09
CA LYS A 515 3.75 -12.93 16.15
C LYS A 515 4.81 -12.23 15.31
N PRO A 516 4.45 -11.36 14.34
CA PRO A 516 5.38 -10.75 13.40
C PRO A 516 6.69 -10.28 14.05
N ALA A 517 7.82 -10.44 13.37
CA ALA A 517 9.08 -9.84 13.81
C ALA A 517 8.93 -8.32 13.99
N ALA A 518 9.44 -7.81 15.12
CA ALA A 518 9.38 -6.38 15.48
C ALA A 518 10.26 -5.49 14.58
#